data_AF-A0A9X3F8I2-F1
#
_entry.id   AF-A0A9X3F8I2-F1
#
_cell.length_a   1.000
_cell.length_b   1.000
_cell.length_c   1.000
_cell.angle_alpha   90.00
_cell.angle_beta   90.00
_cell.angle_gamma   90.00
#
_symmetry.space_group_name_H-M   'P 1'
#
loop_
_entity.id
_entity.type
_entity.pdbx_description
1 polymer ?
#
loop_
_entity_poly.entity_id
_entity_poly.type
_entity_poly.pdbx_seq_one_letter_code
_entity_poly.pdbx_strand_id
1 'polypeptide(L)'
;MQRMAGAPGASAGPIEEARALAEAHPSDDSRFALRAALACLARAEPPGQPLIVRAGGKALRLPGAAADVDLRRRVPLQRIVLALARKRIEAPGEALALEELLAAGWPGERVGDSAGTNRVHVALTTLRNLGLRGFLVSSRDGYALTSASPCSLEQGD
;
A
#
# COMPACT_ATOMS: atom_id res chain seq x y z
N MET A 1 6.28 -20.97 42.00
CA MET A 1 4.83 -20.70 41.91
C MET A 1 4.64 -19.39 41.18
N GLN A 2 4.62 -19.40 39.84
CA GLN A 2 3.45 -19.64 38.98
C GLN A 2 2.54 -18.40 38.87
N ARG A 3 2.65 -17.70 37.75
CA ARG A 3 1.56 -17.59 36.78
C ARG A 3 2.08 -17.24 35.39
N MET A 4 2.08 -18.25 34.51
CA MET A 4 1.86 -18.07 33.07
C MET A 4 0.35 -17.97 32.82
N ALA A 5 -0.06 -17.11 31.89
CA ALA A 5 -1.26 -17.10 31.04
C ALA A 5 -1.64 -15.62 30.77
N GLY A 6 -1.86 -15.14 29.54
CA GLY A 6 -1.89 -15.79 28.25
C GLY A 6 -2.24 -14.79 27.15
N ALA A 7 -1.95 -15.22 25.91
CA ALA A 7 -2.50 -14.81 24.60
C ALA A 7 -2.46 -13.32 24.16
N PRO A 8 -2.11 -13.05 22.88
CA PRO A 8 -2.02 -11.72 22.32
C PRO A 8 -3.42 -11.10 22.20
N GLY A 9 -3.67 -10.07 23.01
CA GLY A 9 -4.86 -9.26 22.93
C GLY A 9 -4.95 -8.60 21.56
N ALA A 10 -6.12 -8.67 20.93
CA ALA A 10 -6.47 -7.94 19.72
C ALA A 10 -5.91 -6.52 19.79
N SER A 11 -5.11 -6.14 18.79
CA SER A 11 -4.40 -4.85 18.76
C SER A 11 -5.39 -3.74 19.08
N ALA A 12 -5.20 -3.11 20.25
CA ALA A 12 -5.73 -1.78 20.48
C ALA A 12 -5.37 -0.96 19.23
N GLY A 13 -6.33 -0.25 18.65
CA GLY A 13 -6.07 0.45 17.39
C GLY A 13 -4.82 1.32 17.53
N PRO A 14 -4.04 1.57 16.47
CA PRO A 14 -2.73 2.23 16.56
C PRO A 14 -2.75 3.58 17.33
N ILE A 15 -3.92 4.22 17.41
CA ILE A 15 -4.16 5.43 18.21
C ILE A 15 -4.16 5.16 19.73
N GLU A 16 -4.76 4.06 20.19
CA GLU A 16 -4.70 3.65 21.60
C GLU A 16 -3.29 3.23 22.01
N GLU A 17 -2.57 2.51 21.15
CA GLU A 17 -1.17 2.15 21.41
C GLU A 17 -0.29 3.41 21.53
N ALA A 18 -0.46 4.38 20.63
CA ALA A 18 0.24 5.66 20.70
C ALA A 18 -0.11 6.45 21.98
N ARG A 19 -1.38 6.43 22.40
CA ARG A 19 -1.83 7.04 23.67
C ARG A 19 -1.15 6.38 24.87
N ALA A 20 -1.20 5.05 24.95
CA ALA A 20 -0.60 4.29 26.04
C ALA A 20 0.92 4.51 26.11
N LEU A 21 1.60 4.58 24.97
CA LEU A 21 3.05 4.85 24.91
C LEU A 21 3.40 6.25 25.45
N ALA A 22 2.61 7.26 25.11
CA ALA A 22 2.80 8.63 25.59
C ALA A 22 2.47 8.78 27.09
N GLU A 23 1.48 8.04 27.59
CA GLU A 23 1.13 7.98 29.01
C GLU A 23 2.19 7.25 29.84
N ALA A 24 2.80 6.20 29.29
CA ALA A 24 3.90 5.46 29.92
C ALA A 24 5.22 6.26 29.97
N HIS A 25 5.40 7.24 29.08
CA HIS A 25 6.59 8.10 29.01
C HIS A 25 6.21 9.59 29.10
N PRO A 26 5.69 10.06 30.25
CA PRO A 26 5.11 11.38 30.38
C PRO A 26 6.20 12.46 30.35
N SER A 27 6.39 13.05 29.17
CA SER A 27 7.16 14.27 28.96
C SER A 27 6.29 15.29 28.22
N ASP A 28 6.68 16.57 28.26
CA ASP A 28 5.99 17.60 27.48
C ASP A 28 6.07 17.31 25.98
N ASP A 29 7.20 16.78 25.49
CA ASP A 29 7.38 16.37 24.10
C ASP A 29 6.45 15.20 23.72
N SER A 30 6.32 14.17 24.57
CA SER A 30 5.43 13.03 24.33
C SER A 30 3.96 13.47 24.26
N ARG A 31 3.53 14.35 25.17
CA ARG A 31 2.16 14.89 25.19
C ARG A 31 1.89 15.82 24.02
N PHE A 32 2.87 16.67 23.70
CA PHE A 32 2.78 17.58 22.57
C PHE A 32 2.72 16.80 21.25
N ALA A 33 3.59 15.79 21.06
CA ALA A 33 3.58 14.92 19.89
C ALA A 33 2.25 14.16 19.75
N LEU A 34 1.73 13.58 20.82
CA LEU A 34 0.41 12.93 20.81
C LEU A 34 -0.70 13.92 20.46
N ARG A 35 -0.74 15.11 21.09
CA ARG A 35 -1.75 16.14 20.77
C ARG A 35 -1.66 16.60 19.33
N ALA A 36 -0.45 16.85 18.83
CA ALA A 36 -0.24 17.27 17.45
C ALA A 36 -0.70 16.19 16.47
N ALA A 37 -0.34 14.92 16.70
CA ALA A 37 -0.78 13.80 15.88
C ALA A 37 -2.31 13.64 15.91
N LEU A 38 -2.94 13.68 17.08
CA LEU A 38 -4.39 13.61 17.22
C LEU A 38 -5.10 14.79 16.54
N ALA A 39 -4.55 16.01 16.65
CA ALA A 39 -5.10 17.19 16.00
C ALA A 39 -4.98 17.11 14.47
N CYS A 40 -3.87 16.57 13.95
CA CYS A 40 -3.71 16.29 12.53
C CYS A 40 -4.72 15.25 12.03
N LEU A 41 -4.91 14.15 12.77
CA LEU A 41 -5.88 13.11 12.44
C LEU A 41 -7.32 13.62 12.51
N ALA A 42 -7.66 14.45 13.50
CA ALA A 42 -8.99 15.05 13.63
C ALA A 42 -9.33 16.02 12.49
N ARG A 43 -8.30 16.59 11.85
CA ARG A 43 -8.43 17.45 10.66
C ARG A 43 -8.32 16.69 9.35
N ALA A 44 -7.92 15.42 9.39
CA ALA A 44 -7.88 14.61 8.19
C ALA A 44 -9.32 14.37 7.74
N GLU A 45 -9.60 14.62 6.46
CA GLU A 45 -10.86 14.17 5.87
C GLU A 45 -10.99 12.66 6.07
N PRO A 46 -12.22 12.14 6.30
CA PRO A 46 -12.42 10.71 6.39
C PRO A 46 -11.80 10.07 5.14
N PRO A 47 -11.06 8.97 5.32
CA PRO A 47 -10.37 8.35 4.19
C PRO A 47 -11.37 8.11 3.07
N GLY A 48 -11.08 8.68 1.89
CA GLY A 48 -11.87 8.43 0.70
C GLY A 48 -11.99 6.93 0.43
N GLN A 49 -12.94 6.54 -0.43
CA GLN A 49 -13.14 5.14 -0.79
C GLN A 49 -11.80 4.44 -1.12
N PRO A 50 -11.59 3.18 -0.69
CA PRO A 50 -10.31 2.51 -0.88
C PRO A 50 -10.02 2.19 -2.35
N LEU A 51 -8.74 2.14 -2.70
CA LEU A 51 -8.27 1.41 -3.88
C LEU A 51 -8.29 -0.08 -3.56
N ILE A 52 -9.12 -0.84 -4.27
CA ILE A 52 -9.30 -2.28 -4.00
C ILE A 52 -8.65 -3.09 -5.11
N VAL A 53 -7.69 -3.95 -4.76
CA VAL A 53 -7.14 -4.96 -5.66
C VAL A 53 -7.83 -6.29 -5.39
N ARG A 54 -8.54 -6.81 -6.40
CA ARG A 54 -9.38 -8.01 -6.28
C ARG A 54 -8.75 -9.23 -6.94
N ALA A 55 -9.10 -10.40 -6.41
CA ALA A 55 -8.83 -11.71 -7.02
C ALA A 55 -7.35 -11.88 -7.45
N GLY A 56 -6.41 -11.47 -6.60
CA GLY A 56 -4.98 -11.55 -6.88
C GLY A 56 -4.50 -10.60 -7.97
N GLY A 57 -5.15 -9.45 -8.15
CA GLY A 57 -4.78 -8.44 -9.16
C GLY A 57 -5.51 -8.57 -10.49
N LYS A 58 -6.47 -9.51 -10.62
CA LYS A 58 -7.26 -9.69 -11.84
C LYS A 58 -8.27 -8.57 -12.09
N ALA A 59 -8.68 -7.86 -11.04
CA ALA A 59 -9.58 -6.72 -11.13
C ALA A 59 -9.17 -5.63 -10.14
N LEU A 60 -9.44 -4.37 -10.49
CA LEU A 60 -9.10 -3.21 -9.68
C LEU A 60 -10.32 -2.28 -9.57
N ARG A 61 -10.74 -1.94 -8.36
CA ARG A 61 -11.73 -0.89 -8.11
C ARG A 61 -11.02 0.39 -7.68
N LEU A 62 -11.12 1.43 -8.48
CA LEU A 62 -10.63 2.76 -8.12
C LEU A 62 -11.60 3.43 -7.12
N PRO A 63 -11.10 4.28 -6.21
CA PRO A 63 -11.94 5.13 -5.38
C PRO A 63 -12.97 5.91 -6.20
N GLY A 64 -14.25 5.80 -5.85
CA GLY A 64 -15.34 6.48 -6.54
C GLY A 64 -15.79 5.85 -7.86
N ALA A 65 -15.16 4.77 -8.34
CA ALA A 65 -15.53 4.14 -9.60
C ALA A 65 -16.74 3.20 -9.45
N ALA A 66 -17.66 3.26 -10.42
CA ALA A 66 -18.85 2.41 -10.46
C ALA A 66 -18.57 0.96 -10.90
N ALA A 67 -17.46 0.73 -11.61
CA ALA A 67 -17.07 -0.59 -12.13
C ALA A 67 -15.60 -0.89 -11.89
N ASP A 68 -15.25 -2.18 -11.93
CA ASP A 68 -13.86 -2.65 -11.85
C ASP A 68 -13.15 -2.50 -13.20
N VAL A 69 -11.86 -2.19 -13.15
CA VAL A 69 -10.95 -2.34 -14.28
C VAL A 69 -10.55 -3.81 -14.39
N ASP A 70 -10.87 -4.43 -15.54
CA ASP A 70 -10.50 -5.82 -15.82
C ASP A 70 -9.03 -5.93 -16.27
N LEU A 71 -8.26 -6.73 -15.54
CA LEU A 71 -6.87 -7.05 -15.84
C LEU A 71 -6.66 -8.54 -16.17
N ARG A 72 -7.71 -9.38 -16.25
CA ARG A 72 -7.62 -10.85 -16.42
C ARG A 72 -6.75 -11.31 -17.59
N ARG A 73 -6.70 -10.54 -18.69
CA ARG A 73 -5.88 -10.84 -19.88
C ARG A 73 -4.48 -10.20 -19.86
N ARG A 74 -4.13 -9.47 -18.80
CA ARG A 74 -2.91 -8.66 -18.69
C ARG A 74 -2.04 -9.13 -17.53
N VAL A 75 -1.54 -10.37 -17.62
CA VAL A 75 -0.85 -11.06 -16.51
C VAL A 75 0.27 -10.25 -15.85
N PRO A 76 1.19 -9.58 -16.58
CA PRO A 76 2.22 -8.76 -15.93
C PRO A 76 1.63 -7.62 -15.10
N LEU A 77 0.55 -6.99 -15.56
CA LEU A 77 -0.10 -5.88 -14.84
C LEU A 77 -0.78 -6.37 -13.56
N GLN A 78 -1.39 -7.57 -13.58
CA GLN A 78 -1.96 -8.19 -12.38
C GLN A 78 -0.88 -8.39 -11.30
N ARG A 79 0.26 -8.94 -11.70
CA ARG A 79 1.37 -9.21 -10.78
C ARG A 79 1.98 -7.93 -10.23
N ILE A 80 2.20 -6.94 -11.09
CA ILE A 80 2.76 -5.64 -10.70
C ILE A 80 1.81 -4.92 -9.72
N VAL A 81 0.51 -4.84 -10.02
CA VAL A 81 -0.43 -4.15 -9.14
C VAL A 81 -0.59 -4.87 -7.80
N LEU A 82 -0.55 -6.21 -7.81
CA LEU A 82 -0.58 -7.01 -6.58
C LEU A 82 0.69 -6.79 -5.74
N ALA A 83 1.87 -6.77 -6.37
CA ALA A 83 3.13 -6.52 -5.66
C ALA A 83 3.15 -5.12 -5.03
N LEU A 84 2.74 -4.09 -5.77
CA LEU A 84 2.64 -2.72 -5.27
C LEU A 84 1.64 -2.61 -4.10
N ALA A 85 0.49 -3.28 -4.19
CA ALA A 85 -0.52 -3.26 -3.13
C ALA A 85 -0.06 -4.00 -1.87
N ARG A 86 0.63 -5.13 -2.02
CA ARG A 86 1.26 -5.84 -0.88
C ARG A 86 2.31 -4.98 -0.22
N LYS A 87 3.26 -4.43 -0.98
CA LYS A 87 4.30 -3.53 -0.46
C LYS A 87 3.67 -2.35 0.28
N ARG A 88 2.61 -1.76 -0.26
CA ARG A 88 1.88 -0.65 0.36
C ARG A 88 1.23 -1.01 1.70
N ILE A 89 0.77 -2.24 1.88
CA ILE A 89 0.15 -2.72 3.12
C ILE A 89 1.22 -3.11 4.14
N GLU A 90 2.27 -3.81 3.70
CA GLU A 90 3.35 -4.33 4.55
C GLU A 90 4.30 -3.22 5.02
N ALA A 91 4.62 -2.26 4.15
CA ALA A 91 5.52 -1.14 4.41
C ALA A 91 4.99 0.16 3.76
N PRO A 92 4.02 0.84 4.40
CA PRO A 92 3.43 2.08 3.89
C PRO A 92 4.47 3.14 3.53
N GLY A 93 4.44 3.62 2.28
CA GLY A 93 5.34 4.68 1.80
C GLY A 93 6.66 4.18 1.20
N GLU A 94 7.01 2.91 1.37
CA GLU A 94 8.15 2.33 0.67
C GLU A 94 7.83 2.03 -0.80
N ALA A 95 8.80 2.30 -1.67
CA ALA A 95 8.72 2.01 -3.09
C ALA A 95 9.26 0.62 -3.40
N LEU A 96 8.76 0.04 -4.50
CA LEU A 96 9.41 -1.09 -5.18
C LEU A 96 10.38 -0.55 -6.22
N ALA A 97 11.61 -1.03 -6.18
CA ALA A 97 12.62 -0.76 -7.18
C ALA A 97 12.20 -1.31 -8.55
N LEU A 98 12.80 -0.80 -9.62
CA LEU A 98 12.48 -1.21 -10.98
C LEU A 98 12.74 -2.71 -11.19
N GLU A 99 13.79 -3.20 -10.55
CA GLU A 99 14.22 -4.59 -10.50
C GLU A 99 13.13 -5.51 -9.92
N GLU A 100 12.51 -5.07 -8.83
CA GLU A 100 11.47 -5.81 -8.12
C GLU A 100 10.17 -5.83 -8.95
N LEU A 101 9.85 -4.73 -9.63
CA LEU A 101 8.71 -4.66 -10.53
C LEU A 101 8.89 -5.54 -11.77
N LEU A 102 10.11 -5.63 -12.31
CA LEU A 102 10.45 -6.54 -13.39
C LEU A 102 10.26 -7.98 -12.94
N ALA A 103 10.85 -8.37 -11.80
CA ALA A 103 10.74 -9.72 -11.25
C ALA A 103 9.29 -10.10 -10.93
N ALA A 104 8.48 -9.15 -10.45
CA ALA A 104 7.07 -9.37 -10.22
C ALA A 104 6.28 -9.58 -11.52
N GLY A 105 6.43 -8.68 -12.51
CA GLY A 105 5.69 -8.77 -13.77
C GLY A 105 6.10 -9.97 -14.63
N TRP A 106 7.41 -10.23 -14.70
CA TRP A 106 8.05 -11.21 -15.55
C TRP A 106 9.06 -12.05 -14.73
N PRO A 107 8.58 -13.04 -13.95
CA PRO A 107 9.44 -13.92 -13.19
C PRO A 107 10.47 -14.62 -14.08
N GLY A 108 11.75 -14.51 -13.72
CA GLY A 108 12.87 -15.06 -14.48
C GLY A 108 13.60 -14.07 -15.39
N GLU A 109 13.07 -12.86 -15.59
CA GLU A 109 13.78 -11.80 -16.32
C GLU A 109 14.82 -11.07 -15.46
N ARG A 110 15.89 -10.58 -16.11
CA ARG A 110 17.01 -9.89 -15.47
C ARG A 110 17.07 -8.43 -15.89
N VAL A 111 17.52 -7.58 -14.96
CA VAL A 111 17.42 -6.11 -15.06
C VAL A 111 18.50 -5.48 -15.95
N GLY A 112 19.43 -6.27 -16.47
CA GLY A 112 20.40 -5.83 -17.49
C GLY A 112 19.85 -5.82 -18.92
N ASP A 113 18.70 -6.44 -19.17
CA ASP A 113 18.10 -6.46 -20.50
C ASP A 113 17.35 -5.14 -20.71
N SER A 114 17.81 -4.29 -21.64
CA SER A 114 17.16 -3.00 -21.94
C SER A 114 15.67 -3.16 -22.28
N ALA A 115 15.30 -4.33 -22.81
CA ALA A 115 13.91 -4.75 -23.04
C ALA A 115 13.09 -4.92 -21.75
N GLY A 116 13.68 -5.35 -20.64
CA GLY A 116 13.00 -5.52 -19.34
C GLY A 116 12.57 -4.19 -18.74
N THR A 117 13.48 -3.22 -18.66
CA THR A 117 13.20 -1.86 -18.20
C THR A 117 12.06 -1.20 -19.00
N ASN A 118 12.11 -1.30 -20.33
CA ASN A 118 11.05 -0.77 -21.19
C ASN A 118 9.70 -1.42 -20.91
N ARG A 119 9.66 -2.74 -20.69
CA ARG A 119 8.43 -3.46 -20.35
C ARG A 119 7.81 -2.98 -19.04
N VAL A 120 8.63 -2.74 -18.01
CA VAL A 120 8.14 -2.17 -16.74
C VAL A 120 7.55 -0.78 -16.97
N HIS A 121 8.24 0.10 -17.69
CA HIS A 121 7.72 1.44 -17.99
C HIS A 121 6.42 1.42 -18.81
N VAL A 122 6.30 0.52 -19.78
CA VAL A 122 5.07 0.32 -20.55
C VAL A 122 3.94 -0.20 -19.66
N ALA A 123 4.20 -1.14 -18.76
CA ALA A 123 3.19 -1.63 -17.82
C ALA A 123 2.72 -0.53 -16.86
N LEU A 124 3.65 0.26 -16.29
CA LEU A 124 3.32 1.40 -15.44
C LEU A 124 2.51 2.45 -16.20
N THR A 125 2.88 2.77 -17.44
CA THR A 125 2.14 3.69 -18.30
C THR A 125 0.73 3.18 -18.58
N THR A 126 0.60 1.88 -18.86
CA THR A 126 -0.71 1.24 -19.07
C THR A 126 -1.57 1.32 -17.81
N LEU A 127 -1.01 1.03 -16.64
CA LEU A 127 -1.71 1.16 -15.36
C LEU A 127 -2.17 2.61 -15.12
N ARG A 128 -1.32 3.60 -15.40
CA ARG A 128 -1.70 5.03 -15.31
C ARG A 128 -2.88 5.37 -16.21
N ASN A 129 -2.88 4.86 -17.45
CA ASN A 129 -3.96 5.08 -18.41
C ASN A 129 -5.26 4.35 -18.03
N LEU A 130 -5.16 3.27 -17.25
CA LEU A 130 -6.31 2.58 -16.66
C LEU A 130 -6.85 3.25 -15.39
N GLY A 131 -6.32 4.43 -15.02
CA GLY A 131 -6.83 5.25 -13.90
C GLY A 131 -5.94 5.27 -12.66
N LEU A 132 -4.80 4.55 -12.65
CA LEU A 132 -3.84 4.62 -11.54
C LEU A 132 -2.92 5.84 -11.60
N ARG A 133 -3.13 6.80 -12.51
CA ARG A 133 -2.25 7.98 -12.66
C ARG A 133 -2.09 8.78 -11.36
N GLY A 134 -3.19 9.00 -10.63
CA GLY A 134 -3.16 9.68 -9.32
C GLY A 134 -2.73 8.79 -8.15
N PHE A 135 -2.59 7.48 -8.38
CA PHE A 135 -2.27 6.50 -7.34
C PHE A 135 -0.83 6.00 -7.41
N LEU A 136 -0.17 6.09 -8.57
CA LEU A 136 1.21 5.67 -8.76
C LEU A 136 2.18 6.82 -8.53
N VAL A 137 2.94 6.74 -7.45
CA VAL A 137 3.97 7.72 -7.08
C VAL A 137 5.33 7.20 -7.56
N SER A 138 6.11 8.08 -8.20
CA SER A 138 7.51 7.83 -8.53
C SER A 138 8.38 8.49 -7.47
N SER A 139 9.37 7.77 -6.97
CA SER A 139 10.40 8.27 -6.06
C SER A 139 11.79 7.97 -6.65
N ARG A 140 12.85 8.38 -5.94
CA ARG A 140 14.22 7.97 -6.31
C ARG A 140 14.43 6.46 -6.19
N ASP A 141 13.71 5.81 -5.29
CA ASP A 141 13.88 4.39 -4.95
C ASP A 141 12.96 3.47 -5.77
N GLY A 142 12.12 4.04 -6.65
CA GLY A 142 11.25 3.30 -7.56
C GLY A 142 9.80 3.78 -7.53
N TYR A 143 8.85 2.85 -7.58
CA TYR A 143 7.42 3.15 -7.67
C TYR A 143 6.62 2.59 -6.49
N ALA A 144 5.65 3.37 -6.01
CA ALA A 144 4.76 2.99 -4.92
C ALA A 144 3.31 3.34 -5.26
N LEU A 145 2.37 2.70 -4.57
CA LEU A 145 1.01 3.22 -4.47
C LEU A 145 0.96 4.33 -3.42
N THR A 146 0.18 5.37 -3.69
CA THR A 146 0.02 6.52 -2.81
C THR A 146 -0.46 6.11 -1.42
N SER A 147 0.04 6.81 -0.39
CA SER A 147 -0.48 6.65 0.98
C SER A 147 -1.67 7.54 1.29
N ALA A 148 -2.02 8.46 0.39
CA ALA A 148 -3.13 9.41 0.57
C ALA A 148 -4.51 8.76 0.49
N SER A 149 -4.62 7.56 -0.07
CA SER A 149 -5.87 6.79 -0.13
C SER A 149 -5.67 5.43 0.52
N PRO A 150 -6.69 4.88 1.22
CA PRO A 150 -6.62 3.51 1.71
C PRO A 150 -6.46 2.52 0.56
N CYS A 151 -5.77 1.41 0.83
CA CYS A 151 -5.62 0.31 -0.11
C CYS A 151 -5.99 -1.01 0.58
N SER A 152 -6.78 -1.85 -0.08
CA SER A 152 -7.16 -3.19 0.41
C SER A 152 -6.93 -4.27 -0.66
N LEU A 153 -6.61 -5.47 -0.18
CA LEU A 153 -6.59 -6.69 -0.99
C LEU A 153 -7.84 -7.49 -0.67
N GLU A 154 -8.67 -7.75 -1.69
CA GLU A 154 -9.87 -8.57 -1.53
C GLU A 154 -9.75 -9.84 -2.37
N GLN A 155 -10.02 -10.98 -1.75
CA GLN A 155 -10.24 -12.22 -2.49
C GLN A 155 -11.57 -12.02 -3.24
N GLY A 156 -11.54 -12.08 -4.57
CA GLY A 156 -12.76 -12.07 -5.37
C GLY A 156 -13.20 -13.50 -5.62
N ASP A 157 -14.49 -13.77 -5.44
CA ASP A 157 -15.17 -14.97 -5.93
C ASP A 157 -15.08 -15.09 -7.47
#